data_AF-X1HG89-F1
#
_entry.id   AF-X1HG89-F1
#
_cell.length_a   1.000
_cell.length_b   1.000
_cell.length_c   1.000
_cell.angle_alpha   90.00
_cell.angle_beta   90.00
_cell.angle_gamma   90.00
#
_symmetry.space_group_name_H-M   'P 1'
#
loop_
_entity.id
_entity.type
_entity.pdbx_description
1 polymer ?
#
loop_
_entity_poly.entity_id
_entity_poly.type
_entity_poly.pdbx_seq_one_letter_code
_entity_poly.pdbx_strand_id
1 'polypeptide(L)'
;SYSLVRGKAKLDAVYYQDGRIHEIELKTSPQIGSERTHKQLGELAKHCHNLILVVKRGAQEEAQTILSMVGLATQIKVDTYEIYQEEDHD
;
A
#
# COMPACT_ATOMS: atom_id res chain seq x y z
N SER A 1 -3.63 15.23 12.19
CA SER A 1 -3.37 16.05 11.00
C SER A 1 -3.39 15.15 9.79
N TYR A 2 -4.15 15.48 8.73
CA TYR A 2 -4.22 14.75 7.45
C TYR A 2 -2.98 14.97 6.58
N SER A 3 -1.81 14.95 7.21
CA SER A 3 -0.56 15.03 6.46
C SER A 3 -0.39 13.75 5.65
N LEU A 4 0.17 13.86 4.45
CA LEU A 4 0.65 12.70 3.70
C LEU A 4 2.02 12.23 4.20
N VAL A 5 2.70 13.01 5.03
CA VAL A 5 4.06 12.69 5.50
C VAL A 5 4.01 11.82 6.75
N ARG A 6 4.83 10.75 6.76
CA ARG A 6 5.07 9.82 7.88
C ARG A 6 6.57 9.61 8.03
N GLY A 7 7.12 10.10 9.15
CA GLY A 7 8.57 10.18 9.32
C GLY A 7 9.20 10.98 8.19
N LYS A 8 9.99 10.31 7.34
CA LYS A 8 10.67 10.90 6.17
C LYS A 8 10.01 10.55 4.82
N ALA A 9 8.94 9.75 4.83
CA ALA A 9 8.27 9.27 3.63
C ALA A 9 6.93 9.99 3.43
N LYS A 10 6.48 10.06 2.17
CA LYS A 10 5.17 10.59 1.78
C LYS A 10 4.32 9.43 1.28
N LEU A 11 3.11 9.30 1.82
CA LEU A 11 2.08 8.37 1.39
C LEU A 11 1.42 8.83 0.08
N ASP A 12 0.87 7.87 -0.67
CA ASP A 12 0.10 8.15 -1.88
C ASP A 12 -1.29 8.73 -1.54
N ALA A 13 -1.95 8.19 -0.50
CA ALA A 13 -3.22 8.72 -0.02
C ALA A 13 -3.43 8.50 1.49
N VAL A 14 -4.33 9.28 2.07
CA VAL A 14 -4.87 9.08 3.42
C VAL A 14 -6.36 9.36 3.40
N TYR A 15 -7.14 8.56 4.14
CA TYR A 15 -8.56 8.85 4.36
C TYR A 15 -8.99 8.50 5.77
N TYR A 16 -10.11 9.06 6.23
CA TYR A 16 -10.71 8.75 7.53
C TYR A 16 -12.00 7.98 7.32
N GLN A 17 -12.09 6.81 7.94
CA GLN A 17 -13.28 5.96 7.89
C GLN A 17 -13.37 5.17 9.18
N ASP A 18 -14.58 5.04 9.72
CA ASP A 18 -14.90 4.24 10.92
C ASP A 18 -14.02 4.59 12.13
N GLY A 19 -13.82 5.89 12.36
CA GLY A 19 -13.05 6.36 13.51
C GLY A 19 -11.53 6.28 13.34
N ARG A 20 -11.03 5.80 12.19
CA ARG A 20 -9.62 5.50 11.96
C ARG A 20 -9.07 6.20 10.71
N ILE A 21 -7.80 6.60 10.77
CA ILE A 21 -7.05 7.00 9.58
C ILE A 21 -6.56 5.74 8.88
N HIS A 22 -6.74 5.67 7.57
CA HIS A 22 -6.19 4.64 6.69
C HIS A 22 -5.12 5.28 5.82
N GLU A 23 -3.97 4.61 5.75
CA GLU A 23 -2.73 5.16 5.22
C GLU A 23 -2.31 4.31 4.03
N ILE A 24 -2.32 4.90 2.84
CA ILE A 24 -2.32 4.14 1.59
C ILE A 24 -1.00 4.33 0.85
N GLU A 25 -0.41 3.21 0.44
CA GLU A 25 0.68 3.16 -0.52
C GLU A 25 0.26 2.29 -1.71
N LEU A 26 0.35 2.84 -2.92
CA LEU A 26 0.02 2.18 -4.18
C LEU A 26 1.28 1.64 -4.85
N LYS A 27 1.25 0.37 -5.24
CA LYS A 27 2.37 -0.24 -5.96
C LYS A 27 1.91 -1.22 -7.04
N THR A 28 2.72 -1.33 -8.07
CA THR A 28 2.66 -2.37 -9.10
C THR A 28 3.53 -3.57 -8.70
N SER A 29 3.28 -4.77 -9.24
CA SER A 29 4.12 -5.96 -8.97
C SER A 29 5.62 -5.70 -9.11
N PRO A 30 6.11 -5.07 -10.21
CA PRO A 30 7.55 -4.81 -10.35
C PRO A 30 8.11 -3.90 -9.24
N GLN A 31 7.31 -2.96 -8.74
CA GLN A 31 7.75 -2.07 -7.66
C GLN A 31 7.83 -2.81 -6.33
N ILE A 32 6.88 -3.70 -6.03
CA ILE A 32 6.82 -4.42 -4.76
C ILE A 32 8.07 -5.27 -4.56
N GLY A 33 8.53 -5.98 -5.59
CA GLY A 33 9.73 -6.82 -5.51
C GLY A 33 11.06 -6.06 -5.38
N SER A 34 11.06 -4.72 -5.43
CA SER A 34 12.30 -3.95 -5.35
C SER A 34 12.75 -3.70 -3.91
N GLU A 35 14.06 -3.82 -3.67
CA GLU A 35 14.66 -3.54 -2.35
C GLU A 35 14.36 -2.12 -1.86
N ARG A 36 14.30 -1.15 -2.79
CA ARG A 36 13.93 0.23 -2.49
C ARG A 36 12.53 0.31 -1.88
N THR A 37 11.55 -0.36 -2.48
CA THR A 37 10.18 -0.40 -1.96
C THR A 37 10.13 -1.09 -0.61
N HIS A 38 10.86 -2.20 -0.42
CA HIS A 38 10.93 -2.86 0.89
C HIS A 38 11.43 -1.93 2.00
N LYS A 39 12.50 -1.16 1.74
CA LYS A 39 13.02 -0.17 2.69
C LYS A 39 12.02 0.95 2.97
N GLN A 40 11.33 1.43 1.93
CA GLN A 40 10.30 2.46 2.08
C GLN A 40 9.12 1.95 2.92
N LEU A 41 8.59 0.77 2.62
CA LEU A 41 7.50 0.14 3.36
C LEU A 41 7.89 -0.13 4.82
N GLY A 42 9.11 -0.59 5.05
CA GLY A 42 9.64 -0.79 6.40
C GLY A 42 9.78 0.51 7.20
N GLU A 43 10.07 1.64 6.54
CA GLU A 43 10.06 2.94 7.22
C GLU A 43 8.63 3.43 7.49
N LEU A 44 7.72 3.33 6.51
CA LEU A 44 6.33 3.71 6.68
C LEU A 44 5.65 2.91 7.79
N ALA A 45 5.89 1.60 7.87
CA ALA A 45 5.32 0.71 8.89
C ALA A 45 5.66 1.12 10.34
N LYS A 46 6.78 1.82 10.57
CA LYS A 46 7.16 2.33 11.91
C LYS A 46 6.33 3.53 12.37
N HIS A 47 5.77 4.29 11.42
CA HIS A 47 5.10 5.56 11.67
C HIS A 47 3.59 5.51 11.39
N CYS A 48 3.15 4.54 10.59
CA CYS A 48 1.75 4.31 10.27
C CYS A 48 1.09 3.41 11.33
N HIS A 49 -0.17 3.69 11.65
CA HIS A 49 -0.98 2.85 12.54
C HIS A 49 -1.83 1.84 11.75
N ASN A 50 -2.19 2.18 10.51
CA ASN A 50 -3.07 1.37 9.66
C ASN A 50 -2.66 1.53 8.20
N LEU A 51 -1.45 1.04 7.90
CA LEU A 51 -0.86 1.04 6.56
C LEU A 51 -1.49 -0.05 5.69
N ILE A 52 -1.91 0.34 4.50
CA ILE A 52 -2.50 -0.53 3.49
C ILE A 52 -1.68 -0.38 2.20
N LEU A 53 -1.07 -1.48 1.78
CA LEU A 53 -0.47 -1.62 0.47
C LEU A 53 -1.58 -2.00 -0.52
N VAL A 54 -1.84 -1.12 -1.49
CA VAL A 54 -2.87 -1.33 -2.50
C VAL A 54 -2.19 -1.70 -3.83
N VAL A 55 -2.60 -2.84 -4.39
CA VAL A 55 -1.99 -3.44 -5.59
C VAL A 55 -3.06 -3.80 -6.60
N LYS A 56 -2.69 -4.11 -7.85
CA LYS A 56 -3.68 -4.62 -8.81
C LYS A 56 -4.22 -5.97 -8.29
N ARG A 57 -5.51 -6.27 -8.47
CA ARG A 57 -6.13 -7.53 -7.98
C ARG A 57 -5.29 -8.79 -8.25
N GLY A 58 -4.75 -8.95 -9.46
CA GLY A 58 -3.93 -10.11 -9.83
C GLY A 58 -2.55 -10.21 -9.14
N ALA A 59 -2.14 -9.19 -8.38
CA ALA A 59 -0.86 -9.12 -7.67
C ALA A 59 -1.01 -9.31 -6.15
N GLN A 60 -2.22 -9.58 -5.65
CA GLN A 60 -2.49 -9.61 -4.21
C GLN A 60 -1.68 -10.70 -3.49
N GLU A 61 -1.67 -11.92 -4.03
CA GLU A 61 -0.95 -13.05 -3.43
C GLU A 61 0.57 -12.82 -3.44
N GLU A 62 1.11 -12.37 -4.57
CA GLU A 62 2.53 -11.99 -4.71
C GLU A 62 2.91 -10.93 -3.65
N ALA A 63 2.08 -9.89 -3.49
CA ALA A 63 2.33 -8.85 -2.49
C ALA A 63 2.34 -9.41 -1.06
N GLN A 64 1.40 -10.31 -0.73
CA GLN A 64 1.35 -10.97 0.59
C GLN A 64 2.57 -11.85 0.84
N THR A 65 3.02 -12.61 -0.17
CA THR A 65 4.24 -13.42 -0.10
C THR A 65 5.46 -12.54 0.14
N ILE A 66 5.63 -11.47 -0.63
CA ILE A 66 6.77 -10.56 -0.49
C ILE A 66 6.78 -9.91 0.89
N LEU A 67 5.65 -9.38 1.36
CA LEU A 67 5.53 -8.79 2.70
C LEU A 67 5.89 -9.80 3.80
N SER A 68 5.56 -11.08 3.62
CA SER A 68 5.93 -12.14 4.55
C SER A 68 7.45 -12.38 4.54
N MET A 69 8.06 -12.45 3.35
CA MET A 69 9.51 -12.65 3.20
C MET A 69 10.33 -11.50 3.80
N VAL A 70 9.82 -10.27 3.76
CA VAL A 70 10.51 -9.09 4.32
C VAL A 70 10.08 -8.75 5.75
N GLY A 71 9.26 -9.59 6.39
CA GLY A 71 8.87 -9.44 7.80
C GLY A 71 7.88 -8.30 8.08
N LEU A 72 7.09 -7.89 7.08
CA LEU A 72 6.12 -6.79 7.18
C LEU A 72 4.64 -7.25 7.17
N ALA A 73 4.37 -8.55 6.98
CA ALA A 73 3.01 -9.07 6.83
C ALA A 73 2.06 -8.79 8.01
N THR A 74 2.58 -8.62 9.22
CA THR A 74 1.76 -8.29 10.41
C THR A 74 1.51 -6.79 10.59
N GLN A 75 2.27 -5.94 9.89
CA GLN A 75 2.23 -4.49 10.03
C GLN A 75 1.50 -3.81 8.86
N ILE A 76 1.41 -4.48 7.72
CA ILE A 76 0.87 -3.93 6.48
C ILE A 76 -0.26 -4.82 5.97
N LYS A 77 -1.45 -4.23 5.79
CA LYS A 77 -2.57 -4.90 5.12
C LYS A 77 -2.38 -4.81 3.60
N VAL A 78 -2.88 -5.81 2.88
CA VAL A 78 -2.94 -5.77 1.42
C VAL A 78 -4.39 -5.60 0.99
N ASP A 79 -4.63 -4.64 0.12
CA ASP A 79 -5.90 -4.45 -0.56
C ASP A 79 -5.66 -4.31 -2.08
N THR A 80 -6.74 -4.28 -2.85
CA THR A 80 -6.66 -4.35 -4.30
C THR A 80 -7.44 -3.25 -5.00
N TYR A 81 -6.95 -2.86 -6.17
CA TYR A 81 -7.69 -2.03 -7.11
C TYR A 81 -7.92 -2.76 -8.43
N GLU A 82 -8.95 -2.31 -9.13
CA GLU A 82 -9.26 -2.68 -10.51
C GLU A 82 -9.32 -1.44 -11.38
N ILE A 83 -8.94 -1.60 -12.64
CA ILE A 83 -9.10 -0.56 -13.66
C ILE A 83 -10.30 -0.99 -14.47
N TYR A 84 -11.40 -0.26 -14.34
CA TYR A 84 -12.56 -0.42 -15.23
C TYR A 84 -12.20 0.24 -16.56
N GLN A 85 -12.39 -0.47 -17.67
CA GLN A 85 -12.42 0.16 -18.99
C GLN A 85 -13.79 0.83 -19.10
N GLU A 86 -13.83 2.13 -19.42
CA GLU A 86 -15.09 2.75 -19.84
C GLU A 86 -15.54 2.02 -21.11
N GLU A 87 -16.74 1.46 -21.11
CA GLU A 87 -17.34 0.97 -22.35
C GLU A 87 -17.57 2.20 -23.24
N ASP A 88 -16.87 2.26 -24.37
CA ASP A 88 -17.17 3.24 -25.42
C ASP A 88 -18.63 3.02 -25.83
N HIS A 89 -19.52 3.90 -25.37
CA HIS A 89 -20.89 3.96 -25.85
C HIS A 89 -20.87 4.57 -27.26
N ASP A 90 -20.76 3.72 -28.28
CA ASP A 90 -21.03 4.03 -29.68
C ASP A 90 -22.52 4.37 -29.93
#